data_AF-A0A418VSR8-F1
#
_entry.id   AF-A0A418VSR8-F1
#
_cell.length_a   1.000
_cell.length_b   1.000
_cell.length_c   1.000
_cell.angle_alpha   90.00
_cell.angle_beta   90.00
_cell.angle_gamma   90.00
#
_symmetry.space_group_name_H-M   'P 1'
#
loop_
_entity.id
_entity.type
_entity.pdbx_description
1 polymer ?
#
loop_
_entity_poly.entity_id
_entity_poly.type
_entity_poly.pdbx_seq_one_letter_code
_entity_poly.pdbx_strand_id
1 'polypeptide(L)'
;MAASLALPRIDADLLDALTVPARQGDYPRDSRAFVRIDTSLRIYWHTLFDICPGLLDLSGPDGLAIFRPFMAWAAAEKLSLNWTYYLWVDVWLAQSAFRDRVTPELRLSLMGASAARWATGDRSEAGGIALGCAGLPDLVCGWKTRSILSGRRIEQFTLEEPLPPPDGPFGFFTIAGDDLPDGFPGWTPIPR
;
A
#
# COMPACT_ATOMS: atom_id res chain seq x y z
N MET A 1 -27.60 10.79 40.17
CA MET A 1 -26.96 11.12 38.88
C MET A 1 -27.31 10.03 37.89
N ALA A 2 -28.21 10.31 36.95
CA ALA A 2 -28.52 9.35 35.89
C ALA A 2 -27.32 9.29 34.93
N ALA A 3 -26.72 8.11 34.77
CA ALA A 3 -25.79 7.85 33.69
C ALA A 3 -26.56 8.03 32.38
N SER A 4 -26.16 9.01 31.58
CA SER A 4 -26.66 9.14 30.21
C SER A 4 -26.21 7.88 29.46
N LEU A 5 -27.13 6.95 29.26
CA LEU A 5 -26.94 5.79 28.39
C LEU A 5 -26.93 6.33 26.96
N ALA A 6 -25.73 6.68 26.48
CA ALA A 6 -25.53 6.96 25.07
C ALA A 6 -26.12 5.79 24.26
N LEU A 7 -27.00 6.10 23.31
CA LEU A 7 -27.64 5.10 22.47
C LEU A 7 -26.58 4.19 21.82
N PRO A 8 -26.88 2.90 21.62
CA PRO A 8 -25.94 1.99 20.97
C PRO A 8 -25.61 2.52 19.57
N ARG A 9 -24.34 2.86 19.33
CA ARG A 9 -23.88 3.35 18.02
C ARG A 9 -24.01 2.26 16.97
N ILE A 10 -24.58 2.60 15.82
CA ILE A 10 -24.61 1.75 14.63
C ILE A 10 -23.40 2.03 13.75
N ASP A 11 -23.12 1.15 12.78
CA ASP A 11 -21.92 1.27 11.96
C ASP A 11 -21.89 2.55 11.11
N ALA A 12 -23.07 3.06 10.73
CA ALA A 12 -23.21 4.37 10.08
C ALA A 12 -22.66 5.50 10.97
N ASP A 13 -22.87 5.45 12.29
CA ASP A 13 -22.36 6.45 13.24
C ASP A 13 -20.84 6.36 13.45
N LEU A 14 -20.24 5.25 13.03
CA LEU A 14 -18.82 4.94 13.21
C LEU A 14 -18.03 5.05 11.90
N LEU A 15 -18.66 5.33 10.76
CA LEU A 15 -18.05 5.24 9.44
C LEU A 15 -16.71 5.98 9.34
N ASP A 16 -16.65 7.21 9.86
CA ASP A 16 -15.41 7.97 9.86
C ASP A 16 -14.31 7.34 10.72
N ALA A 17 -14.67 6.70 11.83
CA ALA A 17 -13.71 6.04 12.72
C ALA A 17 -13.31 4.64 12.20
N LEU A 18 -14.18 4.00 11.42
CA LEU A 18 -13.90 2.73 10.74
C LEU A 18 -12.90 2.90 9.58
N THR A 19 -12.75 4.12 9.06
CA THR A 19 -11.91 4.44 7.91
C THR A 19 -10.67 5.27 8.27
N VAL A 20 -10.63 5.87 9.47
CA VAL A 20 -9.50 6.71 9.94
C VAL A 20 -8.92 6.16 11.25
N PRO A 21 -7.80 5.42 11.21
CA PRO A 21 -7.19 4.79 12.39
C PRO A 21 -6.88 5.71 13.56
N ALA A 22 -6.54 6.98 13.29
CA ALA A 22 -6.27 7.96 14.34
C ALA A 22 -7.46 8.16 15.29
N ARG A 23 -8.70 8.00 14.80
CA ARG A 23 -9.92 8.18 15.57
C ARG A 23 -10.23 7.01 16.51
N GLN A 24 -9.49 5.89 16.43
CA GLN A 24 -9.65 4.77 17.36
C GLN A 24 -9.47 5.22 18.82
N GLY A 25 -8.55 6.16 19.08
CA GLY A 25 -8.28 6.70 20.40
C GLY A 25 -9.42 7.51 21.01
N ASP A 26 -10.40 7.94 20.20
CA ASP A 26 -11.56 8.74 20.64
C ASP A 26 -12.60 7.89 21.39
N TYR A 27 -12.41 6.57 21.45
CA TYR A 27 -13.37 5.62 21.99
C TYR A 27 -12.77 4.87 23.20
N PRO A 28 -13.52 4.72 24.31
CA PRO A 28 -13.08 3.92 25.45
C PRO A 28 -12.77 2.49 25.03
N ARG A 29 -11.64 1.93 25.51
CA ARG A 29 -11.14 0.59 25.12
C ARG A 29 -12.11 -0.54 25.43
N ASP A 30 -12.94 -0.38 26.45
CA ASP A 30 -13.97 -1.33 26.90
C ASP A 30 -15.30 -1.18 26.13
N SER A 31 -15.40 -0.20 25.21
CA SER A 31 -16.61 0.04 24.45
C SER A 31 -16.76 -0.89 23.24
N ARG A 32 -18.00 -1.25 22.90
CA ARG A 32 -18.32 -2.01 21.67
C ARG A 32 -17.87 -1.28 20.40
N ALA A 33 -17.90 0.05 20.41
CA ALA A 33 -17.46 0.87 19.28
C ALA A 33 -15.94 0.74 19.06
N PHE A 34 -15.15 0.76 20.14
CA PHE A 34 -13.71 0.53 20.06
C PHE A 34 -13.39 -0.85 19.48
N VAL A 35 -14.08 -1.91 19.94
CA VAL A 35 -13.89 -3.27 19.42
C VAL A 35 -14.19 -3.36 17.92
N ARG A 36 -15.28 -2.73 17.45
CA ARG A 36 -15.63 -2.69 16.02
C ARG A 36 -14.57 -1.97 15.20
N ILE A 37 -14.13 -0.80 15.66
CA ILE A 37 -13.08 -0.03 14.99
C ILE A 37 -11.78 -0.83 14.95
N ASP A 38 -11.33 -1.39 16.07
CA ASP A 38 -10.11 -2.23 16.12
C ASP A 38 -10.17 -3.39 15.12
N THR A 39 -11.33 -4.04 15.02
CA THR A 39 -11.53 -5.17 14.10
C THR A 39 -11.42 -4.74 12.63
N SER A 40 -12.05 -3.63 12.24
CA SER A 40 -11.93 -3.11 10.86
C SER A 40 -10.50 -2.68 10.54
N LEU A 41 -9.82 -2.01 11.47
CA LEU A 41 -8.46 -1.51 11.25
C LEU A 41 -7.43 -2.64 11.17
N ARG A 42 -7.67 -3.75 11.87
CA ARG A 42 -6.81 -4.94 11.86
C ARG A 42 -6.65 -5.54 10.47
N ILE A 43 -7.65 -5.42 9.59
CA ILE A 43 -7.56 -5.89 8.20
C ILE A 43 -6.48 -5.11 7.42
N TYR A 44 -6.45 -3.78 7.58
CA TYR A 44 -5.43 -2.94 6.94
C TYR A 44 -4.05 -3.17 7.52
N TRP A 45 -3.98 -3.44 8.84
CA TRP A 45 -2.75 -3.84 9.50
C TRP A 45 -2.20 -5.13 8.90
N HIS A 46 -3.00 -6.20 8.81
CA HIS A 46 -2.58 -7.48 8.22
C HIS A 46 -2.21 -7.34 6.76
N THR A 47 -2.98 -6.55 6.00
CA THR A 47 -2.66 -6.25 4.60
C THR A 47 -1.25 -5.65 4.49
N LEU A 48 -0.88 -4.74 5.39
CA LEU A 48 0.42 -4.10 5.35
C LEU A 48 1.56 -5.01 5.82
N PHE A 49 1.46 -5.55 7.03
CA PHE A 49 2.59 -6.22 7.69
C PHE A 49 2.72 -7.70 7.36
N ASP A 50 1.63 -8.41 7.03
CA ASP A 50 1.75 -9.82 6.62
C ASP A 50 2.39 -9.91 5.21
N ILE A 51 2.17 -8.90 4.36
CA ILE A 51 2.73 -8.85 2.99
C ILE A 51 4.13 -8.23 2.99
N CYS A 52 4.37 -7.19 3.79
CA CYS A 52 5.67 -6.53 3.90
C CYS A 52 6.21 -6.57 5.34
N PRO A 53 6.62 -7.76 5.85
CA PRO A 53 7.01 -7.93 7.25
C PRO A 53 8.24 -7.11 7.65
N GLY A 54 9.12 -6.74 6.71
CA GLY A 54 10.27 -5.86 7.00
C GLY A 54 9.87 -4.47 7.52
N LEU A 55 8.61 -4.05 7.37
CA LEU A 55 8.10 -2.84 8.03
C LEU A 55 8.06 -2.97 9.56
N LEU A 56 7.96 -4.18 10.12
CA LEU A 56 7.98 -4.41 11.57
C LEU A 56 9.36 -4.12 12.16
N ASP A 57 10.44 -4.33 11.40
CA ASP A 57 11.80 -3.98 11.83
C ASP A 57 11.95 -2.47 12.03
N LEU A 58 11.20 -1.67 11.24
CA LEU A 58 11.14 -0.22 11.37
C LEU A 58 10.22 0.22 12.51
N SER A 59 9.01 -0.32 12.53
CA SER A 59 7.89 0.13 13.37
C SER A 59 7.97 -0.37 14.82
N GLY A 60 8.61 -1.52 15.04
CA GLY A 60 8.46 -2.31 16.26
C GLY A 60 7.37 -3.39 16.13
N PRO A 61 7.25 -4.27 17.14
CA PRO A 61 6.48 -5.52 17.03
C PRO A 61 4.97 -5.33 16.86
N ASP A 62 4.42 -4.19 17.29
CA ASP A 62 2.99 -3.90 17.14
C ASP A 62 2.64 -3.22 15.79
N GLY A 63 3.63 -2.80 15.01
CA GLY A 63 3.42 -2.11 13.73
C GLY A 63 2.78 -0.71 13.85
N LEU A 64 2.42 -0.24 15.05
CA LEU A 64 1.57 0.95 15.21
C LEU A 64 2.29 2.27 14.96
N ALA A 65 3.61 2.31 15.12
CA ALA A 65 4.42 3.51 14.87
C ALA A 65 4.44 3.92 13.38
N ILE A 66 4.22 2.97 12.47
CA ILE A 66 3.97 3.21 11.04
C ILE A 66 2.48 3.31 10.76
N PHE A 67 1.70 2.30 11.17
CA PHE A 67 0.33 2.12 10.70
C PHE A 67 -0.59 3.32 10.97
N ARG A 68 -0.58 3.82 12.21
CA ARG A 68 -1.46 4.92 12.62
C ARG A 68 -1.12 6.24 11.92
N PRO A 69 0.12 6.75 11.97
CA PRO A 69 0.44 8.03 11.33
C PRO A 69 0.37 7.95 9.81
N PHE A 70 0.72 6.82 9.19
CA PHE A 70 0.55 6.63 7.75
C PHE A 70 -0.93 6.73 7.36
N MET A 71 -1.83 6.01 8.03
CA MET A 71 -3.24 6.02 7.66
C MET A 71 -3.91 7.38 7.92
N ALA A 72 -3.46 8.12 8.95
CA ALA A 72 -3.89 9.50 9.16
C ALA A 72 -3.44 10.41 8.01
N TRP A 73 -2.18 10.30 7.58
CA TRP A 73 -1.66 11.03 6.43
C TRP A 73 -2.39 10.66 5.13
N ALA A 74 -2.58 9.37 4.85
CA ALA A 74 -3.26 8.89 3.64
C ALA A 74 -4.70 9.40 3.56
N ALA A 75 -5.41 9.47 4.69
CA ALA A 75 -6.75 10.05 4.75
C ALA A 75 -6.73 11.57 4.45
N ALA A 76 -5.77 12.31 5.01
CA ALA A 76 -5.61 13.75 4.75
C ALA A 76 -5.27 14.03 3.27
N GLU A 77 -4.43 13.19 2.68
CA GLU A 77 -4.03 13.25 1.27
C GLU A 77 -5.08 12.70 0.30
N LYS A 78 -6.20 12.17 0.83
CA LYS A 78 -7.31 11.53 0.09
C LYS A 78 -6.85 10.40 -0.83
N LEU A 79 -5.92 9.59 -0.34
CA LEU A 79 -5.35 8.49 -1.11
C LEU A 79 -6.31 7.29 -1.14
N SER A 80 -6.39 6.69 -2.31
CA SER A 80 -7.03 5.43 -2.56
C SER A 80 -6.12 4.30 -2.07
N LEU A 81 -6.68 3.44 -1.20
CA LEU A 81 -5.97 2.25 -0.73
C LEU A 81 -6.16 1.11 -1.73
N ASN A 82 -5.89 1.36 -3.01
CA ASN A 82 -5.96 0.40 -4.12
C ASN A 82 -4.59 -0.26 -4.36
N TRP A 83 -4.29 -0.74 -5.57
CA TRP A 83 -2.98 -1.31 -5.88
C TRP A 83 -1.79 -0.39 -5.52
N THR A 84 -1.94 0.93 -5.47
CA THR A 84 -0.88 1.89 -5.10
C THR A 84 -0.60 1.97 -3.60
N TYR A 85 -1.35 1.24 -2.76
CA TYR A 85 -1.26 1.31 -1.29
C TYR A 85 0.18 1.27 -0.75
N TYR A 86 0.98 0.29 -1.17
CA TYR A 86 2.35 0.11 -0.67
C TYR A 86 3.32 1.15 -1.24
N LEU A 87 3.07 1.67 -2.45
CA LEU A 87 3.82 2.80 -2.99
C LEU A 87 3.60 4.05 -2.16
N TRP A 88 2.35 4.32 -1.76
CA TRP A 88 2.05 5.45 -0.87
C TRP A 88 2.64 5.27 0.54
N VAL A 89 2.78 4.03 1.02
CA VAL A 89 3.54 3.75 2.25
C VAL A 89 5.00 4.15 2.08
N ASP A 90 5.66 3.78 0.97
CA ASP A 90 7.06 4.19 0.73
C ASP A 90 7.20 5.72 0.64
N VAL A 91 6.31 6.39 -0.09
CA VAL A 91 6.29 7.87 -0.17
C VAL A 91 6.18 8.48 1.22
N TRP A 92 5.29 7.97 2.06
CA TRP A 92 5.15 8.43 3.44
C TRP A 92 6.38 8.12 4.29
N LEU A 93 6.98 6.93 4.15
CA LEU A 93 8.18 6.56 4.90
C LEU A 93 9.34 7.50 4.56
N ALA A 94 9.49 7.87 3.29
CA ALA A 94 10.49 8.81 2.84
C ALA A 94 10.35 10.18 3.53
N GLN A 95 9.16 10.64 3.89
CA GLN A 95 8.98 11.91 4.62
C GLN A 95 8.90 11.77 6.15
N SER A 96 9.03 10.54 6.67
CA SER A 96 8.88 10.23 8.10
C SER A 96 10.23 10.16 8.83
N ALA A 97 10.17 9.96 10.15
CA ALA A 97 11.37 9.65 10.96
C ALA A 97 12.06 8.32 10.57
N PHE A 98 11.42 7.50 9.73
CA PHE A 98 11.98 6.24 9.24
C PHE A 98 12.82 6.39 7.96
N ARG A 99 12.84 7.56 7.31
CA ARG A 99 13.49 7.81 6.01
C ARG A 99 14.83 7.10 5.86
N ASP A 100 15.75 7.33 6.79
CA ASP A 100 17.14 6.87 6.70
C ASP A 100 17.30 5.36 6.97
N ARG A 101 16.22 4.69 7.40
CA ARG A 101 16.16 3.26 7.66
C ARG A 101 15.46 2.48 6.55
N VAL A 102 14.87 3.16 5.55
CA VAL A 102 14.21 2.49 4.41
C VAL A 102 15.27 1.99 3.45
N THR A 103 15.52 0.68 3.47
CA THR A 103 16.49 0.04 2.57
C THR A 103 15.92 -0.11 1.15
N PRO A 104 16.79 -0.25 0.12
CA PRO A 104 16.36 -0.59 -1.24
C PRO A 104 15.52 -1.86 -1.31
N GLU A 105 15.86 -2.89 -0.52
CA GLU A 105 15.16 -4.18 -0.51
C GLU A 105 13.74 -4.06 0.05
N LEU A 106 13.56 -3.24 1.09
CA LEU A 106 12.23 -2.94 1.61
C LEU A 106 11.39 -2.19 0.58
N ARG A 107 11.99 -1.25 -0.15
CA ARG A 107 11.32 -0.50 -1.21
C ARG A 107 10.89 -1.41 -2.37
N LEU A 108 11.78 -2.30 -2.81
CA LEU A 108 11.46 -3.33 -3.81
C LEU A 108 10.33 -4.25 -3.33
N SER A 109 10.31 -4.61 -2.05
CA SER A 109 9.23 -5.40 -1.46
C SER A 109 7.88 -4.68 -1.49
N LEU A 110 7.86 -3.38 -1.17
CA LEU A 110 6.67 -2.53 -1.26
C LEU A 110 6.19 -2.40 -2.72
N MET A 111 7.10 -2.18 -3.66
CA MET A 111 6.79 -2.17 -5.09
C MET A 111 6.18 -3.50 -5.55
N GLY A 112 6.78 -4.63 -5.15
CA GLY A 112 6.29 -5.97 -5.49
C GLY A 112 4.90 -6.25 -4.93
N ALA A 113 4.62 -5.83 -3.69
CA ALA A 113 3.29 -5.94 -3.10
C ALA A 113 2.24 -5.13 -3.86
N SER A 114 2.59 -3.93 -4.32
CA SER A 114 1.73 -3.10 -5.17
C SER A 114 1.51 -3.72 -6.55
N ALA A 115 2.55 -4.23 -7.20
CA ALA A 115 2.46 -4.92 -8.49
C ALA A 115 1.58 -6.18 -8.39
N ALA A 116 1.72 -6.97 -7.33
CA ALA A 116 0.89 -8.15 -7.07
C ALA A 116 -0.59 -7.79 -6.88
N ARG A 117 -0.85 -6.69 -6.17
CA ARG A 117 -2.20 -6.21 -5.95
C ARG A 117 -2.84 -5.68 -7.23
N TRP A 118 -2.07 -5.00 -8.09
CA TRP A 118 -2.53 -4.60 -9.42
C TRP A 118 -2.88 -5.84 -10.25
N ALA A 119 -1.97 -6.82 -10.34
CA ALA A 119 -2.18 -8.03 -11.14
C ALA A 119 -3.40 -8.86 -10.70
N THR A 120 -3.77 -8.79 -9.42
CA THR A 120 -4.96 -9.48 -8.89
C THR A 120 -6.25 -8.68 -9.08
N GLY A 121 -6.17 -7.34 -9.02
CA GLY A 121 -7.34 -6.46 -8.99
C GLY A 121 -7.71 -5.82 -10.32
N ASP A 122 -6.75 -5.65 -11.23
CA ASP A 122 -6.96 -4.98 -12.50
C ASP A 122 -7.81 -5.83 -13.46
N ARG A 123 -8.79 -5.19 -14.10
CA ARG A 123 -9.76 -5.83 -15.01
C ARG A 123 -9.60 -5.41 -16.46
N SER A 124 -8.57 -4.63 -16.79
CA SER A 124 -8.27 -4.27 -18.17
C SER A 124 -7.69 -5.44 -18.97
N GLU A 125 -7.45 -5.22 -20.26
CA GLU A 125 -6.79 -6.20 -21.14
C GLU A 125 -5.26 -6.27 -20.95
N ALA A 126 -4.67 -5.39 -20.13
CA ALA A 126 -3.23 -5.43 -19.87
C ALA A 126 -2.83 -6.75 -19.19
N GLY A 127 -1.78 -7.41 -19.71
CA GLY A 127 -1.19 -8.63 -19.16
C GLY A 127 -0.28 -8.39 -17.95
N GLY A 128 0.30 -7.20 -17.82
CA GLY A 128 1.18 -6.84 -16.72
C GLY A 128 1.25 -5.35 -16.42
N ILE A 129 1.97 -5.02 -15.35
CA ILE A 129 2.35 -3.65 -14.96
C ILE A 129 3.85 -3.63 -14.68
N ALA A 130 4.54 -2.59 -15.14
CA ALA A 130 5.90 -2.27 -14.72
C ALA A 130 5.88 -1.05 -13.80
N LEU A 131 6.63 -1.12 -12.71
CA LEU A 131 6.82 -0.05 -11.74
C LEU A 131 8.28 0.39 -11.74
N GLY A 132 8.51 1.70 -11.82
CA GLY A 132 9.81 2.32 -11.63
C GLY A 132 9.81 3.25 -10.42
N CYS A 133 10.98 3.43 -9.80
CA CYS A 133 11.19 4.30 -8.65
C CYS A 133 12.31 5.31 -8.94
N ALA A 134 12.12 6.59 -8.59
CA ALA A 134 13.14 7.62 -8.70
C ALA A 134 14.25 7.38 -7.66
N GLY A 135 15.23 6.53 -8.00
CA GLY A 135 16.35 6.16 -7.14
C GLY A 135 16.65 4.66 -7.07
N LEU A 136 15.89 3.83 -7.78
CA LEU A 136 16.24 2.43 -8.01
C LEU A 136 16.44 2.19 -9.52
N PRO A 137 17.49 1.47 -9.92
CA PRO A 137 17.73 1.17 -11.34
C PRO A 137 16.79 0.08 -11.88
N ASP A 138 16.23 -0.74 -10.99
CA ASP A 138 15.45 -1.91 -11.36
C ASP A 138 13.97 -1.60 -11.53
N LEU A 139 13.34 -2.30 -12.46
CA LEU A 139 11.89 -2.36 -12.58
C LEU A 139 11.34 -3.49 -11.74
N VAL A 140 10.17 -3.26 -11.14
CA VAL A 140 9.36 -4.32 -10.56
C VAL A 140 8.13 -4.52 -11.42
N CYS A 141 7.98 -5.71 -11.97
CA CYS A 141 6.85 -6.06 -12.82
C CYS A 141 5.92 -7.06 -12.13
N GLY A 142 4.62 -6.87 -12.32
CA GLY A 142 3.60 -7.82 -11.89
C GLY A 142 2.76 -8.29 -13.06
N TRP A 143 2.52 -9.59 -13.13
CA TRP A 143 1.82 -10.22 -14.24
C TRP A 143 0.51 -10.86 -13.80
N LYS A 144 -0.52 -10.69 -14.62
CA LYS A 144 -1.79 -11.38 -14.40
C LYS A 144 -1.62 -12.87 -14.61
N THR A 145 -2.24 -13.64 -13.73
CA THR A 145 -2.28 -15.09 -13.83
C THR A 145 -3.15 -15.51 -15.02
N ARG A 146 -2.56 -16.16 -16.03
CA ARG A 146 -3.27 -16.69 -17.21
C ARG A 146 -3.78 -18.13 -17.04
N SER A 147 -3.46 -18.78 -15.91
CA SER A 147 -3.87 -20.15 -15.60
C SER A 147 -4.10 -20.33 -14.10
N ILE A 148 -5.18 -21.01 -13.70
CA ILE A 148 -5.49 -21.34 -12.29
C ILE A 148 -4.35 -22.10 -11.59
N LEU A 149 -3.50 -22.79 -12.35
CA LEU A 149 -2.37 -23.56 -11.81
C LEU A 149 -1.12 -22.70 -11.58
N SER A 150 -1.07 -21.49 -12.14
CA SER A 150 0.08 -20.59 -12.03
C SER A 150 -0.05 -19.68 -10.81
N GLY A 151 1.02 -19.58 -10.03
CA GLY A 151 1.11 -18.62 -8.93
C GLY A 151 1.15 -17.16 -9.41
N ARG A 152 1.17 -16.23 -8.44
CA ARG A 152 1.46 -14.82 -8.72
C ARG A 152 2.90 -14.71 -9.23
N ARG A 153 3.10 -13.97 -10.32
CA ARG A 153 4.43 -13.72 -10.90
C ARG A 153 4.78 -12.25 -10.69
N ILE A 154 5.78 -12.02 -9.84
CA ILE A 154 6.40 -10.72 -9.60
C ILE A 154 7.87 -10.87 -9.93
N GLU A 155 8.39 -9.98 -10.76
CA GLU A 155 9.76 -10.06 -11.27
C GLU A 155 10.45 -8.72 -11.12
N GLN A 156 11.74 -8.80 -10.79
CA GLN A 156 12.64 -7.65 -10.77
C GLN A 156 13.51 -7.73 -12.02
N PHE A 157 13.52 -6.66 -12.80
CA PHE A 157 14.32 -6.55 -14.02
C PHE A 157 15.39 -5.48 -13.84
N THR A 158 16.65 -5.89 -13.89
CA THR A 158 17.77 -4.98 -14.05
C THR A 158 17.94 -4.71 -15.54
N LEU A 159 17.83 -3.44 -15.92
CA LEU A 159 17.95 -3.01 -17.32
C LEU A 159 19.41 -2.75 -17.68
N GLU A 160 19.80 -3.12 -18.90
CA GLU A 160 21.14 -2.80 -19.42
C GLU A 160 21.35 -1.28 -19.52
N GLU A 161 20.32 -0.57 -20.00
CA GLU A 161 20.25 0.88 -19.98
C GLU A 161 19.13 1.35 -19.04
N PRO A 162 19.42 2.20 -18.05
CA PRO A 162 18.41 2.69 -17.13
C PRO A 162 17.39 3.56 -17.85
N LEU A 163 16.11 3.36 -17.53
CA LEU A 163 15.05 4.25 -18.01
C LEU A 163 15.21 5.66 -17.42
N PRO A 164 14.69 6.71 -18.11
CA PRO A 164 14.61 8.02 -17.50
C PRO A 164 13.82 7.93 -16.18
N PRO A 165 14.17 8.72 -15.15
CA PRO A 165 13.43 8.68 -13.90
C PRO A 165 11.99 9.17 -14.09
N PRO A 166 11.02 8.65 -13.31
CA PRO A 166 9.68 9.22 -13.29
C PRO A 166 9.68 10.65 -12.73
N ASP A 167 8.69 11.46 -13.13
CA ASP A 167 8.52 12.85 -12.64
C ASP A 167 8.22 12.93 -11.13
N GLY A 168 7.74 11.82 -10.55
CA GLY A 168 7.46 11.66 -9.13
C GLY A 168 8.29 10.54 -8.49
N PRO A 169 7.98 10.15 -7.24
CA PRO A 169 8.71 9.08 -6.55
C PRO A 169 8.59 7.73 -7.26
N PHE A 170 7.46 7.52 -7.95
CA PHE A 170 7.17 6.32 -8.73
C PHE A 170 6.49 6.68 -10.05
N GLY A 171 6.73 5.83 -11.04
CA GLY A 171 5.98 5.80 -12.30
C GLY A 171 5.57 4.38 -12.62
N PHE A 172 4.53 4.23 -13.44
CA PHE A 172 4.14 2.93 -13.97
C PHE A 172 3.79 3.00 -15.46
N PHE A 173 3.80 1.84 -16.11
CA PHE A 173 3.14 1.62 -17.39
C PHE A 173 2.57 0.21 -17.44
N THR A 174 1.54 0.01 -18.26
CA THR A 174 0.93 -1.31 -18.46
C THR A 174 1.56 -2.05 -19.63
N ILE A 175 1.54 -3.37 -19.55
CA ILE A 175 2.16 -4.28 -20.51
C ILE A 175 1.04 -5.13 -21.11
N ALA A 176 0.96 -5.21 -22.45
CA ALA A 176 -0.07 -6.01 -23.11
C ALA A 176 0.20 -7.53 -23.05
N GLY A 177 1.48 -7.91 -23.11
CA GLY A 177 1.93 -9.30 -23.17
C GLY A 177 2.33 -9.90 -21.81
N ASP A 178 3.16 -10.94 -21.87
CA ASP A 178 3.78 -11.64 -20.73
C ASP A 178 5.28 -11.32 -20.58
N ASP A 179 5.75 -10.35 -21.37
CA ASP A 179 7.14 -9.91 -21.43
C ASP A 179 7.21 -8.38 -21.58
N LEU A 180 8.35 -7.81 -21.20
CA LEU A 180 8.59 -6.37 -21.31
C LEU A 180 8.52 -5.93 -22.77
N PRO A 181 7.97 -4.73 -23.06
CA PRO A 181 7.97 -4.20 -24.41
C PRO A 181 9.39 -3.82 -24.86
N ASP A 182 9.69 -4.00 -26.14
CA ASP A 182 10.98 -3.62 -26.77
C ASP A 182 11.28 -2.11 -26.71
N GLY A 183 10.30 -1.29 -26.33
CA GLY A 183 10.44 0.15 -26.20
C GLY A 183 9.76 0.68 -24.94
N PHE A 184 10.36 1.72 -24.35
CA PHE A 184 9.81 2.38 -23.18
C PHE A 184 8.62 3.28 -23.56
N PRO A 185 7.38 3.00 -23.11
CA PRO A 185 6.20 3.75 -23.52
C PRO A 185 6.03 5.10 -22.81
N GLY A 186 6.92 5.43 -21.86
CA GLY A 186 6.78 6.59 -20.98
C GLY A 186 6.16 6.25 -19.63
N TRP A 187 6.40 7.11 -18.64
CA TRP A 187 5.86 6.95 -17.30
C TRP A 187 4.45 7.53 -17.19
N THR A 188 3.58 6.80 -16.50
CA THR A 188 2.32 7.32 -15.98
C THR A 188 2.47 7.55 -14.47
N PRO A 189 2.03 8.72 -13.93
CA PRO A 189 2.07 8.97 -12.50
C PRO A 189 1.13 8.03 -11.74
N ILE A 190 1.54 7.58 -10.55
CA ILE A 190 0.72 6.71 -9.71
C ILE A 190 -0.62 7.40 -9.31
N PRO A 191 -1.76 6.70 -9.40
CA PRO A 191 -3.05 7.26 -8.96
C PRO A 191 -3.05 7.62 -7.48
N ARG A 192 -3.65 8.78 -7.17
CA ARG A 192 -4.00 9.18 -5.82
C ARG A 192 -5.26 8.47 -5.40
#